data_AF-A0A820HWZ2-F1
#
_entry.id   AF-A0A820HWZ2-F1
#
_cell.length_a   1.000
_cell.length_b   1.000
_cell.length_c   1.000
_cell.angle_alpha   90.00
_cell.angle_beta   90.00
_cell.angle_gamma   90.00
#
_symmetry.space_group_name_H-M   'P 1'
#
loop_
_entity.id
_entity.type
_entity.pdbx_description
1 polymer ?
#
loop_
_entity_poly.entity_id
_entity_poly.type
_entity_poly.pdbx_seq_one_letter_code
_entity_poly.pdbx_strand_id
1 'polypeptide(L)'
;MSQDIELQVRRENARLVIQDSQDPKAVGPIIGYAQEPLLPLADACTPLIPIIFNILVYVSIALENTPDDPSDGLTSDESASIYLYTMEWNDGHRSLYSILNETLRTADREHLQPWF
;
A
#
# COMPACT_ATOMS: atom_id res chain seq x y z
N MET A 1 0.25 27.70 38.39
CA MET A 1 1.17 26.56 38.21
C MET A 1 0.46 25.47 37.39
N SER A 2 0.16 25.75 36.11
CA SER A 2 -0.64 24.84 35.27
C SER A 2 -0.24 24.87 33.79
N GLN A 3 0.95 25.37 33.45
CA GLN A 3 1.43 25.37 32.05
C GLN A 3 2.64 24.44 31.83
N ASP A 4 3.30 23.97 32.89
CA ASP A 4 4.52 23.17 32.75
C ASP A 4 4.28 21.67 32.51
N ILE A 5 3.09 21.15 32.82
CA ILE A 5 2.77 19.72 32.64
C ILE A 5 2.40 19.41 31.17
N GLU A 6 1.80 20.37 30.44
CA GLU A 6 1.37 20.16 29.05
C GLU A 6 2.54 20.17 28.05
N LEU A 7 3.65 20.81 28.41
CA LEU A 7 4.88 20.81 27.60
C LEU A 7 5.68 19.51 27.70
N GLN A 8 5.48 18.74 28.77
CA GLN A 8 6.27 17.53 29.03
C GLN A 8 5.73 16.30 28.30
N VAL A 9 4.41 16.22 28.06
CA VAL A 9 3.78 15.11 27.29
C VAL A 9 4.01 15.24 25.78
N ARG A 10 4.33 16.44 25.27
CA ARG A 10 4.58 16.65 23.83
C ARG A 10 5.96 16.17 23.34
N ARG A 11 6.84 15.69 24.23
CA ARG A 11 8.21 15.28 23.87
C ARG A 11 8.42 13.77 23.65
N GLU A 12 7.41 12.93 23.83
CA GLU A 12 7.56 11.47 23.71
C GLU A 12 6.91 10.86 22.45
N ASN A 13 6.66 11.66 21.41
CA ASN A 13 6.44 11.13 20.05
C ASN A 13 7.66 11.44 19.17
N ALA A 14 8.85 11.18 19.70
CA ALA A 14 10.03 11.04 18.85
C ALA A 14 9.81 9.76 18.03
N ARG A 15 9.32 9.91 16.79
CA ARG A 15 9.46 8.86 15.78
C ARG A 15 10.91 8.42 15.84
N LEU A 16 11.14 7.18 16.26
CA LEU A 16 12.43 6.52 16.14
C LEU A 16 12.71 6.41 14.64
N VAL A 17 13.25 7.48 14.07
CA VAL A 17 13.99 7.40 12.83
C VAL A 17 15.23 6.61 13.22
N ILE A 18 15.13 5.29 13.10
CA ILE A 18 16.28 4.41 13.20
C ILE A 18 17.29 5.01 12.23
N GLN A 19 18.36 5.54 12.80
CA GLN A 19 19.45 6.20 12.13
C GLN A 19 20.33 5.11 11.51
N ASP A 20 19.76 4.35 10.57
CA ASP A 20 20.56 3.56 9.66
C ASP A 20 21.03 4.51 8.56
N SER A 21 22.30 4.85 8.65
CA SER A 21 23.06 5.70 7.75
C SER A 21 23.26 5.03 6.38
N GLN A 22 22.17 4.72 5.69
CA GLN A 22 22.14 4.51 4.26
C GLN A 22 21.23 5.59 3.73
N ASP A 23 21.81 6.71 3.30
CA ASP A 23 21.08 7.73 2.56
C ASP A 23 20.35 6.97 1.43
N PRO A 24 19.02 6.83 1.47
CA PRO A 24 18.32 6.00 0.50
C PRO A 24 18.60 6.66 -0.84
N LYS A 25 19.42 6.02 -1.68
CA LYS A 25 19.68 6.48 -3.05
C LYS A 25 18.35 6.93 -3.61
N ALA A 26 18.18 8.23 -3.80
CA ALA A 26 16.88 8.79 -4.12
C ALA A 26 16.41 8.15 -5.42
N VAL A 27 15.48 7.20 -5.30
CA VAL A 27 15.03 6.44 -6.47
C VAL A 27 14.05 7.35 -7.21
N GLY A 28 14.35 7.64 -8.48
CA GLY A 28 13.57 8.57 -9.30
C GLY A 28 12.10 8.15 -9.44
N PRO A 29 11.22 9.03 -9.94
CA PRO A 29 9.79 8.74 -10.09
C PRO A 29 9.55 7.52 -11.00
N ILE A 30 8.40 6.88 -10.84
CA ILE A 30 7.94 5.82 -11.74
C ILE A 30 7.47 6.48 -13.04
N ILE A 31 8.19 6.22 -14.13
CA ILE A 31 7.86 6.74 -15.47
C ILE A 31 6.90 5.75 -16.14
N GLY A 32 5.88 6.25 -16.84
CA GLY A 32 4.90 5.40 -17.56
C GLY A 32 3.60 5.17 -16.80
N TYR A 33 3.64 5.09 -15.47
CA TYR A 33 2.47 4.76 -14.62
C TYR A 33 1.25 5.66 -14.89
N ALA A 34 1.47 6.97 -15.06
CA ALA A 34 0.38 7.91 -15.31
C ALA A 34 -0.28 7.76 -16.70
N GLN A 35 0.24 6.89 -17.56
CA GLN A 35 -0.32 6.57 -18.88
C GLN A 35 -1.12 5.26 -18.86
N GLU A 36 -1.07 4.50 -17.76
CA GLU A 36 -1.81 3.25 -17.64
C GLU A 36 -3.32 3.51 -17.53
N PRO A 37 -4.15 2.66 -18.14
CA PRO A 37 -5.59 2.79 -18.04
C PRO A 37 -6.05 2.48 -16.61
N LEU A 38 -7.08 3.19 -16.16
CA LEU A 38 -7.80 2.77 -14.97
C LEU A 38 -8.61 1.52 -15.31
N LEU A 39 -8.42 0.46 -14.52
CA LEU A 39 -9.08 -0.83 -14.68
C LEU A 39 -9.86 -1.17 -13.40
N PRO A 40 -10.88 -2.04 -13.50
CA PRO A 40 -11.45 -2.69 -12.32
C PRO A 40 -10.38 -3.38 -11.48
N LEU A 41 -10.56 -3.46 -10.16
CA LEU A 41 -9.53 -3.93 -9.24
C LEU A 41 -9.03 -5.35 -9.58
N ALA A 42 -9.93 -6.23 -9.99
CA ALA A 42 -9.60 -7.60 -10.37
C ALA A 42 -8.70 -7.66 -11.61
N ASP A 43 -8.96 -6.82 -12.61
CA ASP A 43 -8.18 -6.76 -13.84
C ASP A 43 -6.79 -6.18 -13.56
N ALA A 44 -6.72 -5.10 -12.77
CA ALA A 44 -5.46 -4.51 -12.33
C ALA A 44 -4.56 -5.48 -11.53
N CYS A 45 -5.16 -6.43 -10.80
CA CYS A 45 -4.41 -7.44 -10.03
C CYS A 45 -3.99 -8.67 -10.85
N THR A 46 -4.45 -8.81 -12.09
CA THR A 46 -4.12 -9.99 -12.93
C THR A 46 -2.61 -10.17 -13.14
N PRO A 47 -1.81 -9.12 -13.42
CA PRO A 47 -0.35 -9.25 -13.53
C PRO A 47 0.36 -9.69 -12.24
N LEU A 48 -0.31 -9.59 -11.08
CA LEU A 48 0.24 -9.93 -9.77
C LEU A 48 0.06 -11.40 -9.39
N ILE A 49 -0.76 -12.17 -10.14
CA ILE A 49 -1.00 -13.60 -9.89
C ILE A 49 0.29 -14.43 -9.73
N PRO A 50 1.34 -14.29 -10.57
CA PRO A 50 2.58 -15.05 -10.38
C PRO A 50 3.47 -14.54 -9.23
N ILE A 51 3.17 -13.37 -8.65
CA ILE A 51 3.99 -12.70 -7.64
C ILE A 51 3.41 -12.89 -6.23
N ILE A 52 2.08 -12.80 -6.12
CA ILE A 52 1.36 -12.75 -4.85
C ILE A 52 0.45 -13.96 -4.75
N PHE A 53 0.68 -14.74 -3.70
CA PHE A 53 -0.10 -15.93 -3.41
C PHE A 53 -1.58 -15.59 -3.22
N ASN A 54 -2.46 -16.27 -3.95
CA ASN A 54 -3.92 -16.15 -3.86
C ASN A 54 -4.47 -14.72 -3.99
N ILE A 55 -3.80 -13.83 -4.73
CA ILE A 55 -4.21 -12.42 -4.85
C ILE A 55 -5.68 -12.23 -5.26
N LEU A 56 -6.20 -13.03 -6.18
CA LEU A 56 -7.60 -12.90 -6.62
C LEU A 56 -8.61 -13.26 -5.52
N VAL A 57 -8.27 -14.20 -4.61
CA VAL A 57 -9.11 -14.50 -3.44
C VAL A 57 -9.18 -13.28 -2.53
N TYR A 58 -8.04 -12.64 -2.31
CA TYR A 58 -7.95 -11.44 -1.49
C TYR A 58 -8.63 -10.22 -2.12
N VAL A 59 -8.59 -10.10 -3.46
CA VAL A 59 -9.39 -9.11 -4.21
C VAL A 59 -10.88 -9.37 -4.00
N SER A 60 -11.34 -10.61 -4.13
CA SER A 60 -12.75 -10.96 -3.88
C SER A 60 -13.18 -10.61 -2.45
N ILE A 61 -12.37 -10.95 -1.45
CA ILE A 61 -12.63 -10.58 -0.05
C ILE A 61 -12.73 -9.05 0.10
N ALA A 62 -11.82 -8.29 -0.51
CA ALA A 62 -11.83 -6.83 -0.43
C ALA A 62 -13.10 -6.22 -1.07
N LEU A 63 -13.50 -6.74 -2.23
CA LEU A 63 -14.73 -6.31 -2.92
C LEU A 63 -15.98 -6.66 -2.09
N GLU A 64 -16.08 -7.88 -1.57
CA GLU A 64 -17.22 -8.34 -0.75
C GLU A 64 -17.37 -7.54 0.56
N ASN A 65 -16.28 -7.02 1.10
CA ASN A 65 -16.28 -6.19 2.32
C ASN A 65 -16.38 -4.69 2.03
N THR A 66 -16.51 -4.29 0.76
CA THR A 66 -16.65 -2.90 0.35
C THR A 66 -18.08 -2.63 -0.12
N PRO A 67 -18.74 -1.55 0.36
CA PRO A 67 -20.06 -1.17 -0.14
C PRO A 67 -20.04 -0.85 -1.64
N ASP A 68 -21.16 -1.12 -2.33
CA ASP A 68 -21.33 -0.75 -3.74
C ASP A 68 -21.31 0.79 -3.96
N ASP A 69 -21.72 1.56 -2.93
CA ASP A 69 -21.76 3.03 -2.94
C ASP A 69 -21.06 3.60 -1.69
N PRO A 70 -19.72 3.73 -1.71
CA PRO A 70 -18.96 4.34 -0.61
C PRO A 70 -19.34 5.80 -0.36
N SER A 71 -19.54 6.17 0.92
CA SER A 71 -20.04 7.51 1.31
C SER A 71 -19.04 8.66 1.12
N ASP A 72 -17.79 8.36 0.79
CA ASP A 72 -16.68 9.30 0.62
C ASP A 72 -16.45 9.73 -0.84
N GLY A 73 -17.30 9.25 -1.76
CA GLY A 73 -17.23 9.57 -3.18
C GLY A 73 -16.21 8.73 -3.95
N LEU A 74 -15.61 7.71 -3.32
CA LEU A 74 -14.83 6.70 -4.01
C LEU A 74 -15.76 5.73 -4.76
N THR A 75 -15.25 5.18 -5.85
CA THR A 75 -15.85 3.99 -6.45
C THR A 75 -15.64 2.77 -5.55
N SER A 76 -16.48 1.74 -5.73
CA SER A 76 -16.33 0.47 -5.01
C SER A 76 -14.94 -0.15 -5.25
N ASP A 77 -14.42 -0.10 -6.48
CA ASP A 77 -13.07 -0.58 -6.81
C ASP A 77 -11.96 0.21 -6.07
N GLU A 78 -12.05 1.54 -6.01
CA GLU A 78 -11.09 2.38 -5.29
C GLU A 78 -11.11 2.07 -3.78
N SER A 79 -12.30 1.99 -3.18
CA SER A 79 -12.42 1.65 -1.76
C SER A 79 -11.94 0.22 -1.48
N ALA A 80 -12.25 -0.74 -2.35
CA ALA A 80 -11.77 -2.11 -2.23
C ALA A 80 -10.25 -2.21 -2.38
N SER A 81 -9.63 -1.37 -3.21
CA SER A 81 -8.16 -1.32 -3.33
C SER A 81 -7.49 -0.89 -2.01
N ILE A 82 -8.10 0.06 -1.29
CA ILE A 82 -7.64 0.50 0.04
C ILE A 82 -7.83 -0.63 1.05
N TYR A 83 -8.97 -1.31 1.01
CA TYR A 83 -9.23 -2.48 1.87
C TYR A 83 -8.18 -3.56 1.62
N LEU A 84 -7.95 -3.96 0.37
CA LEU A 84 -6.95 -4.94 -0.04
C LEU A 84 -5.54 -4.59 0.46
N TYR A 85 -5.17 -3.30 0.40
CA TYR A 85 -3.89 -2.80 0.87
C TYR A 85 -3.75 -2.83 2.40
N THR A 86 -4.85 -2.67 3.14
CA THR A 86 -4.80 -2.48 4.61
C THR A 86 -5.20 -3.71 5.43
N MET A 87 -5.88 -4.68 4.83
CA MET A 87 -6.35 -5.87 5.54
C MET A 87 -5.22 -6.82 5.95
N GLU A 88 -5.44 -7.55 7.04
CA GLU A 88 -4.54 -8.59 7.52
C GLU A 88 -4.68 -9.87 6.68
N TRP A 89 -3.56 -10.55 6.43
CA TRP A 89 -3.51 -11.82 5.68
C TRP A 89 -3.18 -12.95 6.66
N ASN A 90 -4.07 -13.95 6.75
CA ASN A 90 -4.08 -14.94 7.83
C ASN A 90 -3.39 -16.26 7.49
N ASP A 91 -2.84 -16.40 6.29
CA ASP A 91 -2.29 -17.65 5.75
C ASP A 91 -0.77 -17.78 5.91
N GLY A 92 -0.13 -16.82 6.59
CA GLY A 92 1.33 -16.77 6.77
C GLY A 92 2.10 -16.36 5.50
N HIS A 93 1.40 -16.00 4.42
CA HIS A 93 2.00 -15.43 3.23
C HIS A 93 2.15 -13.92 3.35
N ARG A 94 3.09 -13.34 2.58
CA ARG A 94 3.28 -11.89 2.56
C ARG A 94 2.10 -11.23 1.86
N SER A 95 1.55 -10.19 2.50
CA SER A 95 0.43 -9.41 1.95
C SER A 95 0.84 -8.55 0.75
N LEU A 96 -0.16 -8.11 -0.02
CA LEU A 96 0.03 -7.15 -1.12
C LEU A 96 0.81 -5.91 -0.66
N TYR A 97 0.42 -5.32 0.47
CA TYR A 97 1.14 -4.20 1.10
C TYR A 97 2.62 -4.50 1.31
N SER A 98 2.93 -5.68 1.84
CA SER A 98 4.30 -6.04 2.21
C SER A 98 5.18 -6.17 0.98
N ILE A 99 4.71 -6.88 -0.05
CA ILE A 99 5.45 -7.12 -1.28
C ILE A 99 5.57 -5.82 -2.10
N LEU A 100 4.48 -5.04 -2.22
CA LEU A 100 4.50 -3.77 -2.94
C LEU A 100 5.50 -2.78 -2.33
N ASN A 101 5.47 -2.58 -1.01
CA ASN A 101 6.38 -1.64 -0.35
C ASN A 101 7.85 -2.08 -0.43
N GLU A 102 8.13 -3.38 -0.43
CA GLU A 102 9.47 -3.89 -0.70
C GLU A 102 9.87 -3.58 -2.15
N THR A 103 8.99 -3.86 -3.12
CA THR A 103 9.24 -3.64 -4.55
C THR A 103 9.47 -2.16 -4.86
N LEU A 104 8.71 -1.23 -4.25
CA LEU A 104 8.87 0.21 -4.44
C LEU A 104 10.24 0.75 -3.98
N ARG A 105 10.88 0.06 -3.04
CA ARG A 105 12.20 0.42 -2.49
C ARG A 105 13.36 -0.13 -3.32
N THR A 106 13.11 -0.98 -4.30
CA THR A 106 14.17 -1.49 -5.17
C THR A 106 14.66 -0.38 -6.11
N ALA A 107 15.96 -0.43 -6.44
CA ALA A 107 16.55 0.51 -7.39
C ALA A 107 16.16 0.17 -8.84
N ASP A 108 15.76 -1.07 -9.09
CA ASP A 108 15.38 -1.56 -10.41
C ASP A 108 13.89 -1.32 -10.67
N ARG A 109 13.61 -0.34 -11.52
CA ARG A 109 12.25 0.07 -11.86
C ARG A 109 11.55 -0.90 -12.82
N GLU A 110 12.27 -1.78 -13.52
CA GLU A 110 11.65 -2.79 -14.39
C GLU A 110 10.78 -3.77 -13.57
N HIS A 111 11.18 -4.03 -12.32
CA HIS A 111 10.41 -4.87 -11.39
C HIS A 111 9.08 -4.26 -10.95
N LEU A 112 8.84 -2.98 -11.22
CA LEU A 112 7.56 -2.32 -10.94
C LEU A 112 6.55 -2.46 -12.08
N GLN A 113 6.96 -2.92 -13.26
CA GLN A 113 6.04 -3.05 -14.40
C GLN A 113 4.79 -3.89 -14.11
N PRO A 114 4.84 -5.01 -13.34
CA PRO A 114 3.62 -5.75 -13.00
C PRO A 114 2.66 -5.01 -12.06
N TRP A 115 3.08 -3.88 -11.49
CA TRP A 115 2.32 -3.05 -10.54
C TRP A 115 1.78 -1.76 -11.18
N PHE A 116 1.95 -1.62 -12.49
CA PHE A 116 1.48 -0.50 -13.28
C PHE A 116 0.00 -0.65 -13.60
#